data_AF-A0A967R201-F1
#
_entry.id   AF-A0A967R201-F1
#
_cell.length_a   1.000
_cell.length_b   1.000
_cell.length_c   1.000
_cell.angle_alpha   90.00
_cell.angle_beta   90.00
_cell.angle_gamma   90.00
#
_symmetry.space_group_name_H-M   'P 1'
#
loop_
_entity.id
_entity.type
_entity.pdbx_description
1 polymer ?
#
loop_
_entity_poly.entity_id
_entity_poly.type
_entity_poly.pdbx_seq_one_letter_code
_entity_poly.pdbx_strand_id
1 'polypeptide(L)'
;QVAVAFFGDGATNIGAFHEALNMAAVWKLPVVFVCENNLYMEYTPIGTVTAVEHPAADRAGSYRMPAEVIDGNDVLVVHDAMSRAVARARSGDGPSIIEARTYRHYGHSRTDPAKYRPEGELDEWLKRDPLDLARAKLAEQDVQDSDVEAATQRAEQVVADAITAAENAPDADVASAM
;
A
#
# COMPACT_ATOMS: atom_id res chain seq x y z
N GLN A 1 -21.40 2.87 -1.72
CA GLN A 1 -20.09 3.35 -2.22
C GLN A 1 -19.11 3.35 -1.04
N VAL A 2 -17.84 3.02 -1.26
CA VAL A 2 -16.78 3.04 -0.22
C VAL A 2 -15.61 3.83 -0.78
N ALA A 3 -15.01 4.69 0.03
CA ALA A 3 -13.75 5.33 -0.30
C ALA A 3 -12.60 4.52 0.31
N VAL A 4 -11.49 4.40 -0.41
CA VAL A 4 -10.26 3.79 0.10
C VAL A 4 -9.17 4.84 0.02
N ALA A 5 -8.50 5.11 1.14
CA ALA A 5 -7.44 6.11 1.24
C ALA A 5 -6.11 5.42 1.55
N PHE A 6 -5.16 5.48 0.61
CA PHE A 6 -3.82 4.91 0.74
C PHE A 6 -2.83 5.96 1.22
N PHE A 7 -1.92 5.57 2.10
CA PHE A 7 -0.84 6.43 2.61
C PHE A 7 0.31 5.58 3.17
N GLY A 8 1.50 6.17 3.28
CA GLY A 8 2.65 5.54 3.93
C GLY A 8 2.69 5.76 5.44
N ASP A 9 3.53 5.01 6.13
CA ASP A 9 3.77 5.09 7.57
C ASP A 9 4.16 6.50 8.06
N GLY A 10 4.94 7.24 7.27
CA GLY A 10 5.28 8.64 7.58
C GLY A 10 4.09 9.61 7.62
N ALA A 11 3.04 9.36 6.83
CA ALA A 11 1.85 10.20 6.83
C ALA A 11 1.09 10.12 8.16
N THR A 12 1.33 9.09 8.97
CA THR A 12 0.71 8.97 10.31
C THR A 12 1.17 10.05 11.30
N ASN A 13 2.22 10.81 10.97
CA ASN A 13 2.79 11.85 11.82
C ASN A 13 2.30 13.27 11.48
N ILE A 14 1.37 13.43 10.53
CA ILE A 14 0.78 14.75 10.21
C ILE A 14 -0.60 14.92 10.84
N GLY A 15 -0.98 16.16 11.17
CA GLY A 15 -2.30 16.46 11.75
C GLY A 15 -3.48 15.98 10.91
N ALA A 16 -3.39 16.12 9.59
CA ALA A 16 -4.44 15.71 8.66
C ALA A 16 -4.81 14.21 8.76
N PHE A 17 -3.86 13.33 9.10
CA PHE A 17 -4.15 11.92 9.37
C PHE A 17 -5.12 11.78 10.55
N HIS A 18 -4.79 12.42 11.68
CA HIS A 18 -5.61 12.37 12.88
C HIS A 18 -6.99 13.02 12.70
N GLU A 19 -7.04 14.16 12.02
CA GLU A 19 -8.28 14.88 11.72
C GLU A 19 -9.22 14.04 10.84
N ALA A 20 -8.68 13.43 9.77
CA ALA A 20 -9.47 12.60 8.86
C ALA A 20 -10.04 11.36 9.55
N LEU A 21 -9.23 10.66 10.36
CA LEU A 21 -9.69 9.48 11.10
C LEU A 21 -10.80 9.83 12.10
N ASN A 22 -10.61 10.90 12.87
CA ASN A 22 -11.60 11.35 13.84
C ASN A 22 -12.93 11.72 13.15
N MET A 23 -12.87 12.50 12.08
CA MET A 23 -14.05 12.92 11.33
C MET A 23 -14.79 11.73 10.72
N ALA A 24 -14.06 10.79 10.11
CA ALA A 24 -14.64 9.57 9.55
C ALA A 24 -15.32 8.72 10.61
N ALA A 25 -14.73 8.60 11.81
CA ALA A 25 -15.31 7.86 12.91
C ALA A 25 -16.59 8.51 13.46
N VAL A 26 -16.57 9.84 13.70
CA VAL A 26 -17.73 10.59 14.21
C VAL A 26 -18.92 10.49 13.26
N TRP A 27 -18.69 10.58 11.96
CA TRP A 27 -19.75 10.52 10.95
C TRP A 27 -20.04 9.10 10.44
N LYS A 28 -19.34 8.08 10.95
CA LYS A 28 -19.43 6.68 10.49
C LYS A 28 -19.30 6.58 8.96
N LEU A 29 -18.36 7.31 8.38
CA LEU A 29 -18.18 7.32 6.93
C LEU A 29 -17.74 5.95 6.40
N PRO A 30 -18.15 5.56 5.17
CA PRO A 30 -17.74 4.32 4.54
C PRO A 30 -16.32 4.46 3.95
N VAL A 31 -15.30 4.54 4.82
CA VAL A 31 -13.89 4.73 4.42
C VAL A 31 -13.02 3.61 4.96
N VAL A 32 -12.14 3.07 4.13
CA VAL A 32 -11.04 2.18 4.55
C VAL A 32 -9.73 2.95 4.41
N PHE A 33 -9.01 3.10 5.51
CA PHE A 33 -7.70 3.72 5.56
C PHE A 33 -6.63 2.64 5.46
N VAL A 34 -5.81 2.66 4.40
CA VAL A 34 -4.79 1.64 4.15
C VAL A 34 -3.41 2.28 4.29
N CYS A 35 -2.69 1.89 5.34
CA CYS A 35 -1.30 2.27 5.56
C CYS A 35 -0.38 1.23 4.92
N GLU A 36 0.37 1.63 3.89
CA GLU A 36 1.45 0.86 3.29
C GLU A 36 2.72 1.13 4.10
N ASN A 37 2.86 0.42 5.23
CA ASN A 37 3.99 0.59 6.14
C ASN A 37 5.22 -0.10 5.58
N ASN A 38 6.08 0.67 4.92
CA ASN A 38 7.35 0.20 4.35
C ASN A 38 8.54 0.42 5.29
N LEU A 39 8.27 0.77 6.55
CA LEU A 39 9.22 1.05 7.64
C LEU A 39 9.98 2.38 7.52
N TYR A 40 9.80 3.16 6.45
CA TYR A 40 10.56 4.38 6.19
C TYR A 40 9.70 5.57 5.75
N MET A 41 9.78 6.65 6.52
CA MET A 41 9.36 7.98 6.10
C MET A 41 10.49 8.64 5.30
N GLU A 42 10.44 8.48 3.97
CA GLU A 42 11.50 8.90 3.04
C GLU A 42 12.84 8.18 3.34
N TYR A 43 13.66 8.79 4.19
CA TYR A 43 14.96 8.29 4.68
C TYR A 43 14.96 7.93 6.18
N THR A 44 13.89 8.30 6.89
CA THR A 44 13.80 8.19 8.35
C THR A 44 13.14 6.86 8.73
N PRO A 45 13.83 5.95 9.44
CA PRO A 45 13.19 4.73 9.94
C PRO A 45 12.04 5.11 10.88
N ILE A 46 10.84 4.60 10.61
CA ILE A 46 9.62 5.11 11.26
C ILE A 46 9.65 4.95 12.78
N GLY A 47 10.22 3.85 13.29
CA GLY A 47 10.34 3.59 14.73
C GLY A 47 11.24 4.57 15.49
N THR A 48 12.00 5.43 14.79
CA THR A 48 12.81 6.49 15.43
C THR A 48 12.02 7.78 15.68
N VAL A 49 10.88 7.96 15.00
CA VAL A 49 10.03 9.16 15.08
C VAL A 49 8.58 8.88 15.48
N THR A 50 8.21 7.60 15.58
CA THR A 50 6.89 7.13 16.00
C THR A 50 7.06 6.18 17.18
N ALA A 51 6.38 6.46 18.30
CA ALA A 51 6.56 5.71 19.54
C ALA A 51 5.82 4.35 19.58
N VAL A 52 4.77 4.20 18.79
CA VAL A 52 4.01 2.94 18.69
C VAL A 52 4.63 2.02 17.65
N GLU A 53 4.47 0.71 17.82
CA GLU A 53 5.07 -0.29 16.91
C GLU A 53 4.40 -0.27 15.54
N HIS A 54 3.07 -0.06 15.51
CA HIS A 54 2.27 0.01 14.30
C HIS A 54 1.70 1.43 14.14
N PRO A 55 2.40 2.32 13.39
CA PRO A 55 2.10 3.75 13.31
C PRO A 55 0.63 4.11 13.02
N ALA A 56 -0.06 3.31 12.20
CA ALA A 56 -1.45 3.53 11.87
C ALA A 56 -2.38 2.72 12.79
N ALA A 57 -2.14 1.42 12.95
CA ALA A 57 -3.06 0.53 13.65
C ALA A 57 -3.15 0.81 15.16
N ASP A 58 -2.01 1.04 15.83
CA ASP A 58 -1.99 1.28 17.28
C ASP A 58 -2.65 2.61 17.67
N ARG A 59 -2.70 3.57 16.74
CA ARG A 59 -3.35 4.87 16.95
C ARG A 59 -4.85 4.86 16.68
N ALA A 60 -5.37 3.81 16.02
CA ALA A 60 -6.79 3.69 15.65
C ALA A 60 -7.73 3.71 16.86
N GLY A 61 -7.28 3.13 17.98
CA GLY A 61 -8.04 3.05 19.23
C GLY A 61 -8.47 4.42 19.77
N SER A 62 -7.67 5.46 19.56
CA SER A 62 -7.98 6.85 19.95
C SER A 62 -9.24 7.40 19.27
N TYR A 63 -9.65 6.81 18.14
CA TYR A 63 -10.83 7.21 17.36
C TYR A 63 -11.98 6.21 17.46
N ARG A 64 -11.86 5.18 18.31
CA ARG A 64 -12.79 4.02 18.36
C ARG A 64 -12.93 3.34 16.99
N MET A 65 -11.84 3.31 16.22
CA MET A 65 -11.80 2.71 14.89
C MET A 65 -11.13 1.34 14.99
N PRO A 66 -11.71 0.27 14.40
CA PRO A 66 -11.03 -1.01 14.32
C PRO A 66 -9.84 -0.92 13.37
N ALA A 67 -8.78 -1.66 13.71
CA ALA A 67 -7.58 -1.77 12.90
C ALA A 67 -7.10 -3.20 12.79
N GLU A 68 -6.45 -3.53 11.68
CA GLU A 68 -5.78 -4.80 11.45
C GLU A 68 -4.35 -4.54 10.96
N VAL A 69 -3.36 -5.21 11.56
CA VAL A 69 -1.99 -5.26 11.04
C VAL A 69 -1.85 -6.54 10.24
N ILE A 70 -1.43 -6.43 8.98
CA ILE A 70 -1.36 -7.55 8.06
C ILE A 70 0.00 -7.65 7.39
N ASP A 71 0.27 -8.83 6.84
CA ASP A 71 1.38 -9.03 5.91
C ASP A 71 1.01 -8.43 4.55
N GLY A 72 1.62 -7.29 4.23
CA GLY A 72 1.35 -6.55 2.99
C GLY A 72 1.92 -7.20 1.74
N ASN A 73 2.84 -8.16 1.89
CA ASN A 73 3.41 -8.90 0.75
C ASN A 73 2.59 -10.16 0.39
N ASP A 74 1.60 -10.52 1.19
CA ASP A 74 0.71 -11.65 0.89
C ASP A 74 -0.60 -11.15 0.29
N VAL A 75 -0.75 -11.31 -1.02
CA VAL A 75 -1.92 -10.82 -1.78
C VAL A 75 -3.25 -11.39 -1.30
N LEU A 76 -3.29 -12.62 -0.77
CA LEU A 76 -4.52 -13.22 -0.27
C LEU A 76 -4.89 -12.65 1.11
N VAL A 77 -3.89 -12.43 1.96
CA VAL A 77 -4.10 -11.76 3.26
C VAL A 77 -4.61 -10.34 3.05
N VAL A 78 -4.01 -9.59 2.11
CA VAL A 78 -4.47 -8.24 1.74
C VAL A 78 -5.91 -8.29 1.19
N HIS A 79 -6.21 -9.21 0.29
CA HIS A 79 -7.55 -9.39 -0.26
C HIS A 79 -8.59 -9.65 0.84
N ASP A 80 -8.30 -10.53 1.78
CA ASP A 80 -9.24 -10.91 2.83
C ASP A 80 -9.46 -9.79 3.85
N ALA A 81 -8.41 -9.08 4.25
CA ALA A 81 -8.52 -7.91 5.12
C ALA A 81 -9.33 -6.78 4.46
N MET A 82 -9.03 -6.46 3.20
CA MET A 82 -9.78 -5.48 2.42
C MET A 82 -11.24 -5.88 2.26
N SER A 83 -11.53 -7.17 2.01
CA SER A 83 -12.89 -7.68 1.89
C SER A 83 -13.70 -7.45 3.17
N ARG A 84 -13.12 -7.74 4.34
CA ARG A 84 -13.75 -7.48 5.65
C ARG A 84 -13.98 -5.99 5.89
N ALA A 85 -12.96 -5.16 5.67
CA ALA A 85 -13.05 -3.71 5.89
C ALA A 85 -14.06 -3.04 4.96
N VAL A 86 -14.10 -3.44 3.69
CA VAL A 86 -15.06 -2.93 2.71
C VAL A 86 -16.48 -3.38 3.05
N ALA A 87 -16.69 -4.64 3.46
CA ALA A 87 -18.00 -5.12 3.87
C ALA A 87 -18.54 -4.31 5.07
N ARG A 88 -17.69 -4.08 6.08
CA ARG A 88 -17.99 -3.25 7.24
C ARG A 88 -18.30 -1.79 6.88
N ALA A 89 -17.53 -1.19 5.99
CA ALA A 89 -17.79 0.17 5.53
C ALA A 89 -19.14 0.24 4.78
N ARG A 90 -19.48 -0.78 3.98
CA ARG A 90 -20.75 -0.86 3.23
C ARG A 90 -21.97 -1.10 4.12
N SER A 91 -21.83 -1.82 5.23
CA SER A 91 -22.92 -2.05 6.18
C SER A 91 -23.27 -0.82 7.02
N GLY A 92 -22.47 0.25 6.94
CA GLY A 92 -22.67 1.48 7.70
C GLY A 92 -22.10 1.40 9.12
N ASP A 93 -21.29 0.38 9.41
CA ASP A 93 -20.71 0.23 10.74
C ASP A 93 -19.49 1.14 10.96
N GLY A 94 -19.10 1.92 9.94
CA GLY A 94 -18.10 2.98 9.99
C GLY A 94 -16.74 2.58 9.40
N PRO A 95 -15.72 3.45 9.56
CA PRO A 95 -14.42 3.24 8.95
C PRO A 95 -13.59 2.16 9.64
N SER A 96 -12.50 1.77 8.99
CA SER A 96 -11.47 0.85 9.52
C SER A 96 -10.08 1.25 9.04
N ILE A 97 -9.05 0.86 9.79
CA ILE A 97 -7.64 0.97 9.38
C ILE A 97 -7.10 -0.41 9.01
N ILE A 98 -6.33 -0.51 7.94
CA ILE A 98 -5.48 -1.66 7.63
C ILE A 98 -4.05 -1.14 7.56
N GLU A 99 -3.16 -1.71 8.36
CA GLU A 99 -1.73 -1.47 8.26
C GLU A 99 -1.05 -2.67 7.61
N ALA A 100 -0.74 -2.53 6.32
CA ALA A 100 -0.05 -3.53 5.54
C ALA A 100 1.46 -3.34 5.72
N ARG A 101 2.10 -4.23 6.46
CA ARG A 101 3.56 -4.25 6.61
C ARG A 101 4.17 -4.79 5.32
N THR A 102 4.95 -3.97 4.65
CA THR A 102 5.58 -4.27 3.35
C THR A 102 6.97 -3.64 3.31
N TYR A 103 7.60 -3.59 2.14
CA TYR A 103 8.92 -2.98 1.99
C TYR A 103 9.14 -2.37 0.62
N ARG A 104 9.83 -1.23 0.58
CA ARG A 104 10.18 -0.55 -0.66
C ARG A 104 11.53 -1.07 -1.17
N HIS A 105 11.53 -1.93 -2.18
CA HIS A 105 12.75 -2.59 -2.67
C HIS A 105 13.82 -1.58 -3.14
N TYR A 106 13.42 -0.50 -3.78
CA TYR A 106 14.30 0.58 -4.23
C TYR A 106 14.34 1.76 -3.24
N GLY A 107 15.21 2.74 -3.50
CA GLY A 107 15.21 4.02 -2.77
C GLY A 107 13.89 4.79 -2.90
N HIS A 108 13.76 5.86 -2.13
CA HIS A 108 12.58 6.73 -2.10
C HIS A 108 12.25 7.32 -3.48
N SER A 109 13.29 7.66 -4.22
CA SER A 109 13.19 8.16 -5.59
C SER A 109 14.14 7.38 -6.49
N ARG A 110 14.02 7.58 -7.81
CA ARG A 110 14.88 6.93 -8.81
C ARG A 110 16.38 7.13 -8.57
N THR A 111 16.76 8.20 -7.89
CA THR A 111 18.17 8.56 -7.62
C THR A 111 18.60 8.25 -6.19
N ASP A 112 17.71 7.77 -5.33
CA ASP A 112 18.03 7.48 -3.94
C ASP A 112 18.76 6.11 -3.83
N PRO A 113 20.02 6.08 -3.35
CA PRO A 113 20.76 4.84 -3.17
C PRO A 113 20.37 4.04 -1.91
N ALA A 114 19.44 4.55 -1.09
CA ALA A 114 18.91 3.87 0.10
C ALA A 114 19.93 3.58 1.22
N LYS A 115 20.98 4.40 1.37
CA LYS A 115 22.11 4.19 2.31
C LYS A 115 21.77 4.29 3.80
N TYR A 116 20.55 4.68 4.15
CA TYR A 116 20.05 4.79 5.52
C TYR A 116 19.48 3.45 6.05
N ARG A 117 19.39 2.43 5.20
CA ARG A 117 18.93 1.09 5.58
C ARG A 117 20.06 0.30 6.24
N PRO A 118 19.78 -0.48 7.30
CA PRO A 118 20.73 -1.45 7.82
C PRO A 118 21.17 -2.45 6.74
N GLU A 119 22.40 -2.91 6.84
CA GLU A 119 22.92 -3.99 5.98
C GLU A 119 22.09 -5.26 6.15
N GLY A 120 21.77 -5.93 5.04
CA GLY A 120 20.99 -7.17 5.01
C GLY A 120 19.47 -6.99 5.16
N GLU A 121 18.96 -5.81 5.54
CA GLU A 121 17.53 -5.61 5.73
C GLU A 121 16.74 -5.81 4.42
N LEU A 122 17.22 -5.23 3.32
CA LEU A 122 16.61 -5.42 1.99
C LEU A 122 16.64 -6.90 1.57
N ASP A 123 17.73 -7.62 1.84
CA ASP A 123 17.88 -9.02 1.45
C ASP A 123 16.84 -9.92 2.14
N GLU A 124 16.52 -9.64 3.41
CA GLU A 124 15.45 -10.37 4.11
C GLU A 124 14.06 -10.07 3.53
N TRP A 125 13.82 -8.84 3.09
CA TRP A 125 12.56 -8.47 2.45
C TRP A 125 12.41 -9.00 1.02
N LEU A 126 13.51 -9.09 0.26
CA LEU A 126 13.51 -9.70 -1.08
C LEU A 126 13.17 -11.19 -1.05
N LYS A 127 13.51 -11.91 0.03
CA LYS A 127 13.05 -13.31 0.22
C LYS A 127 11.54 -13.42 0.36
N ARG A 128 10.85 -12.30 0.61
CA ARG A 128 9.41 -12.19 0.77
C ARG A 128 8.80 -11.35 -0.36
N ASP A 129 9.38 -11.37 -1.56
CA ASP A 129 8.82 -10.67 -2.71
C ASP A 129 7.35 -11.13 -2.94
N PRO A 130 6.37 -10.20 -3.00
CA PRO A 130 4.97 -10.55 -3.16
C PRO A 130 4.67 -11.34 -4.44
N LEU A 131 5.44 -11.15 -5.51
CA LEU A 131 5.26 -11.90 -6.76
C LEU A 131 5.71 -13.35 -6.62
N ASP A 132 6.83 -13.58 -5.92
CA ASP A 132 7.33 -14.93 -5.65
C ASP A 132 6.39 -15.69 -4.70
N LEU A 133 5.91 -15.02 -3.66
CA LEU A 133 4.90 -15.57 -2.74
C LEU A 133 3.60 -15.90 -3.47
N ALA A 134 3.13 -15.01 -4.35
CA ALA A 134 1.93 -15.26 -5.15
C ALA A 134 2.13 -16.42 -6.14
N ARG A 135 3.28 -16.50 -6.81
CA ARG A 135 3.61 -17.59 -7.74
C ARG A 135 3.61 -18.95 -7.01
N ALA A 136 4.20 -19.02 -5.82
CA ALA A 136 4.18 -20.24 -5.02
C ALA A 136 2.74 -20.69 -4.69
N LYS A 137 1.87 -19.77 -4.28
CA LYS A 137 0.46 -20.06 -4.00
C LYS A 137 -0.34 -20.47 -5.23
N LEU A 138 -0.03 -19.91 -6.40
CA LEU A 138 -0.67 -20.30 -7.66
C LEU A 138 -0.25 -21.73 -8.05
N ALA A 139 1.01 -22.09 -7.86
CA ALA A 139 1.50 -23.45 -8.09
C ALA A 139 0.82 -24.47 -7.16
N GLU A 140 0.58 -24.12 -5.89
CA GLU A 140 -0.21 -24.95 -4.95
C GLU A 140 -1.67 -25.16 -5.40
N GLN A 141 -2.18 -24.30 -6.28
CA GLN A 141 -3.53 -24.39 -6.87
C GLN A 141 -3.52 -24.98 -8.28
N ASP A 142 -2.43 -25.64 -8.68
CA ASP A 142 -2.24 -26.28 -9.99
C ASP A 142 -2.34 -25.31 -11.19
N VAL A 143 -2.17 -24.00 -10.96
CA VAL A 143 -2.08 -23.01 -12.03
C VAL A 143 -0.77 -23.22 -12.78
N GLN A 144 -0.84 -23.29 -14.11
CA GLN A 144 0.31 -23.59 -14.94
C GLN A 144 1.26 -22.39 -15.02
N ASP A 145 2.57 -22.64 -15.00
CA ASP A 145 3.59 -21.59 -15.19
C ASP A 145 3.39 -20.82 -16.50
N SER A 146 2.89 -21.49 -17.54
CA SER A 146 2.55 -20.85 -18.83
C SER A 146 1.46 -19.79 -18.69
N ASP A 147 0.51 -19.94 -17.77
CA ASP A 147 -0.55 -18.96 -17.55
C ASP A 147 -0.01 -17.72 -16.82
N VAL A 148 0.90 -17.94 -15.87
CA VAL A 148 1.63 -16.87 -15.16
C VAL A 148 2.50 -16.10 -16.15
N GLU A 149 3.27 -16.79 -16.98
CA GLU A 149 4.11 -16.20 -18.01
C GLU A 149 3.27 -15.40 -19.02
N ALA A 150 2.15 -15.95 -19.47
CA ALA A 150 1.22 -15.24 -20.33
C ALA A 150 0.65 -13.97 -19.65
N ALA A 151 0.45 -13.98 -18.33
CA ALA A 151 0.02 -12.79 -17.58
C ALA A 151 1.13 -11.73 -17.52
N THR A 152 2.38 -12.13 -17.29
CA THR A 152 3.55 -11.24 -17.33
C THR A 152 3.68 -10.58 -18.70
N GLN A 153 3.64 -11.35 -19.79
CA GLN A 153 3.75 -10.82 -21.15
C GLN A 153 2.63 -9.84 -21.48
N ARG A 154 1.39 -10.11 -21.02
CA ARG A 154 0.29 -9.15 -21.17
C ARG A 154 0.55 -7.85 -20.42
N ALA A 155 1.09 -7.91 -19.20
CA ALA A 155 1.41 -6.72 -18.42
C ALA A 155 2.53 -5.90 -19.10
N GLU A 156 3.57 -6.55 -19.60
CA GLU A 156 4.65 -5.92 -20.35
C GLU A 156 4.14 -5.22 -21.62
N GLN A 157 3.26 -5.88 -22.37
CA GLN A 157 2.66 -5.28 -23.57
C GLN A 157 1.82 -4.06 -23.24
N VAL A 158 1.00 -4.10 -22.17
CA VAL A 158 0.21 -2.95 -21.71
C VAL A 158 1.11 -1.76 -21.38
N VAL A 159 2.25 -2.01 -20.72
CA VAL A 159 3.23 -0.95 -20.40
C VAL A 159 3.88 -0.40 -21.67
N ALA A 160 4.30 -1.26 -22.60
CA ALA A 160 4.90 -0.84 -23.87
C ALA A 160 3.94 0.01 -24.72
N ASP A 161 2.67 -0.39 -24.78
CA ASP A 161 1.62 0.34 -25.48
C ASP A 161 1.36 1.70 -24.83
N ALA A 162 1.34 1.76 -23.48
CA ALA A 162 1.15 3.00 -22.74
C ALA A 162 2.32 3.99 -22.94
N ILE A 163 3.57 3.49 -22.98
CA ILE A 163 4.75 4.32 -23.29
C ILE A 163 4.62 4.88 -24.71
N THR A 164 4.33 4.01 -25.68
CA THR A 164 4.16 4.42 -27.09
C THR A 164 3.05 5.48 -27.23
N ALA A 165 1.92 5.30 -26.54
CA ALA A 165 0.83 6.26 -26.55
C ALA A 165 1.23 7.60 -25.92
N ALA A 166 1.98 7.58 -24.81
CA ALA A 166 2.45 8.79 -24.14
C ALA A 166 3.49 9.56 -24.96
N GLU A 167 4.43 8.87 -25.62
CA GLU A 167 5.44 9.50 -26.48
C GLU A 167 4.85 10.12 -27.75
N ASN A 168 3.75 9.56 -28.25
CA ASN A 168 3.03 10.08 -29.42
C ASN A 168 1.92 11.08 -29.06
N ALA A 169 1.65 11.30 -27.77
CA ALA A 169 0.67 12.29 -27.34
C ALA A 169 1.17 13.70 -27.67
N PRO A 170 0.28 14.63 -28.06
CA PRO A 170 0.68 16.02 -28.25
C PRO A 170 1.18 16.59 -26.94
N ASP A 171 2.16 17.49 -27.02
CA ASP A 171 2.57 18.29 -25.86
C ASP A 171 1.36 18.99 -25.25
N ALA A 172 1.38 19.16 -23.92
CA ALA A 172 0.34 19.90 -23.23
C ALA A 172 0.28 21.33 -23.78
N ASP A 173 -0.92 21.78 -24.17
CA ASP A 173 -1.13 23.15 -24.59
C ASP A 173 -0.84 24.09 -23.41
N VAL A 174 0.09 25.01 -23.59
CA VAL A 174 0.44 26.02 -22.57
C VAL A 174 -0.78 26.83 -22.15
N ALA A 175 -1.75 27.03 -23.05
CA ALA A 175 -3.00 27.74 -22.73
C ALA A 175 -3.90 26.97 -21.75
N SER A 176 -3.71 25.65 -21.59
CA SER A 176 -4.44 24.83 -20.61
C SER A 176 -3.83 24.85 -19.20
N ALA A 177 -2.64 25.44 -19.04
CA ALA A 177 -1.95 25.57 -17.76
C ALA A 177 -2.28 26.88 -17.00
N MET A 178 -2.95 27.84 -17.65
CA MET A 178 -3.43 29.11 -17.09
C MET A 178 -4.92 29.07 -16.77
#